data_AF-A0A5S9MDR3-F1
#
_entry.id   AF-A0A5S9MDR3-F1
#
_cell.length_a   1.000
_cell.length_b   1.000
_cell.length_c   1.000
_cell.angle_alpha   90.00
_cell.angle_beta   90.00
_cell.angle_gamma   90.00
#
_symmetry.space_group_name_H-M   'P 1'
#
loop_
_entity.id
_entity.type
_entity.pdbx_description
1 polymer ?
#
loop_
_entity_poly.entity_id
_entity_poly.type
_entity_poly.pdbx_seq_one_letter_code
_entity_poly.pdbx_strand_id
1 'polypeptide(L)'
;MHLVTQYYEKIPWDTIDMDYMNLHQSAHGDREYGYINARLNKQNQIVTGHWSKPEVQQQIADWMDVAAAYHESFHIKVARFGDNMRHVAVTEGDKIEAQIQLGWTVDYFGIGDLVEYVNAVDDEEVDALFAEYLTQYDVNYGTYSVEEVGKKKVSRCRRDMRSPSNVS
;
A
#
# COMPACT_ATOMS: atom_id res chain seq x y z
N MET A 1 -11.45 2.90 15.16
CA MET A 1 -12.76 2.23 14.96
C MET A 1 -13.52 2.22 16.26
N HIS A 2 -14.85 2.32 16.19
CA HIS A 2 -15.77 2.13 17.30
C HIS A 2 -16.65 0.90 17.00
N LEU A 3 -16.49 -0.16 17.80
CA LEU A 3 -17.31 -1.37 17.71
C LEU A 3 -18.45 -1.28 18.72
N VAL A 4 -19.67 -1.12 18.22
CA VAL A 4 -20.91 -1.12 19.00
C VAL A 4 -21.42 -2.55 19.10
N THR A 5 -21.14 -3.21 20.21
CA THR A 5 -21.45 -4.64 20.39
C THR A 5 -21.94 -4.96 21.81
N GLN A 6 -22.43 -6.18 21.99
CA GLN A 6 -22.82 -6.73 23.29
C GLN A 6 -22.20 -8.11 23.47
N TYR A 7 -21.90 -8.50 24.71
CA TYR A 7 -21.34 -9.82 25.01
C TYR A 7 -22.33 -10.94 24.65
N TYR A 8 -23.58 -10.82 25.10
CA TYR A 8 -24.66 -11.75 24.78
C TYR A 8 -25.43 -11.28 23.53
N GLU A 9 -25.86 -12.22 22.69
CA GLU A 9 -26.66 -11.91 21.50
C GLU A 9 -28.14 -11.68 21.84
N LYS A 10 -28.64 -12.36 22.87
CA LYS A 10 -30.04 -12.34 23.27
C LYS A 10 -30.17 -11.88 24.72
N ILE A 11 -31.27 -11.20 25.00
CA ILE A 11 -31.63 -10.78 26.35
C ILE A 11 -32.13 -12.02 27.13
N PRO A 12 -31.61 -12.29 28.34
CA PRO A 12 -32.06 -13.41 29.16
C PRO A 12 -33.34 -13.04 29.91
N TRP A 13 -34.49 -13.06 29.24
CA TRP A 13 -35.77 -12.57 29.76
C TRP A 13 -36.20 -13.16 31.11
N ASP A 14 -35.89 -14.43 31.36
CA ASP A 14 -36.31 -15.12 32.58
C ASP A 14 -35.43 -14.79 33.80
N THR A 15 -34.20 -14.29 33.57
CA THR A 15 -33.19 -14.10 34.63
C THR A 15 -32.58 -12.70 34.65
N ILE A 16 -33.06 -11.77 33.82
CA ILE A 16 -32.55 -10.40 33.78
C ILE A 16 -32.87 -9.67 35.08
N ASP A 17 -31.87 -9.03 35.66
CA ASP A 17 -31.98 -8.20 36.85
C ASP A 17 -31.15 -6.92 36.72
N MET A 18 -31.08 -6.13 37.80
CA MET A 18 -30.36 -4.86 37.79
C MET A 18 -28.84 -5.03 37.71
N ASP A 19 -28.30 -6.13 38.24
CA ASP A 19 -26.86 -6.41 38.14
C ASP A 19 -26.48 -6.67 36.69
N TYR A 20 -27.29 -7.45 35.97
CA TYR A 20 -27.15 -7.65 34.53
C TYR A 20 -27.23 -6.32 33.76
N MET A 21 -28.24 -5.50 34.04
CA MET A 21 -28.45 -4.22 33.34
C MET A 21 -27.31 -3.22 33.59
N ASN A 22 -26.79 -3.16 34.81
CA ASN A 22 -25.66 -2.29 35.16
C ASN A 22 -24.37 -2.71 34.42
N LEU A 23 -24.18 -4.02 34.17
CA LEU A 23 -23.02 -4.53 33.47
C LEU A 23 -23.13 -4.42 31.94
N HIS A 24 -24.27 -4.80 31.36
CA HIS A 24 -24.46 -4.96 29.92
C HIS A 24 -25.11 -3.75 29.23
N GLN A 25 -24.65 -2.54 29.59
CA GLN A 25 -25.24 -1.27 29.16
C GLN A 25 -24.58 -0.60 27.94
N SER A 26 -23.84 -1.36 27.11
CA SER A 26 -23.18 -0.82 25.91
C SER A 26 -24.16 -0.12 24.96
N ALA A 27 -25.42 -0.55 24.91
CA ALA A 27 -26.49 0.09 24.12
C ALA A 27 -26.66 1.60 24.39
N HIS A 28 -26.35 2.09 25.59
CA HIS A 28 -26.36 3.51 25.91
C HIS A 28 -24.94 4.09 25.99
N GLY A 29 -23.98 3.35 26.56
CA GLY A 29 -22.59 3.79 26.65
C GLY A 29 -21.97 4.11 25.28
N ASP A 30 -22.22 3.27 24.27
CA ASP A 30 -21.71 3.49 22.92
C ASP A 30 -22.35 4.71 22.24
N ARG A 31 -23.60 5.06 22.60
CA ARG A 31 -24.24 6.28 22.08
C ARG A 31 -23.60 7.54 22.66
N GLU A 32 -23.25 7.53 23.94
CA GLU A 32 -22.52 8.63 24.58
C GLU A 32 -21.11 8.78 24.00
N TYR A 33 -20.41 7.65 23.76
CA TYR A 33 -19.13 7.67 23.05
C TYR A 33 -19.27 8.19 21.61
N GLY A 34 -20.37 7.84 20.92
CA GLY A 34 -20.71 8.38 19.61
C GLY A 34 -20.89 9.90 19.62
N TYR A 35 -21.59 10.44 20.63
CA TYR A 35 -21.80 11.87 20.79
C TYR A 35 -20.48 12.65 20.89
N ILE A 36 -19.56 12.24 21.77
CA ILE A 36 -18.31 12.98 21.96
C ILE A 36 -17.42 12.95 20.71
N ASN A 37 -17.36 11.82 19.99
CA ASN A 37 -16.58 11.72 18.75
C ASN A 37 -17.15 12.60 17.63
N ALA A 38 -18.48 12.60 17.46
CA ALA A 38 -19.15 13.50 16.53
C ALA A 38 -18.92 14.97 16.93
N ARG A 39 -19.03 15.29 18.22
CA ARG A 39 -18.81 16.65 18.75
C ARG A 39 -17.39 17.16 18.52
N LEU A 40 -16.40 16.27 18.51
CA LEU A 40 -14.98 16.56 18.23
C LEU A 40 -14.61 16.43 16.75
N ASN A 41 -15.58 16.16 15.87
CA ASN A 41 -15.37 15.91 14.44
C ASN A 41 -14.33 14.81 14.16
N LYS A 42 -14.34 13.73 14.96
CA LYS A 42 -13.48 12.56 14.76
C LYS A 42 -14.07 11.66 13.68
N GLN A 43 -13.25 11.28 12.71
CA GLN A 43 -13.63 10.42 11.58
C GLN A 43 -13.44 8.94 11.97
N ASN A 44 -14.37 8.41 12.77
CA ASN A 44 -14.30 7.02 13.23
C ASN A 44 -15.14 6.10 12.34
N GLN A 45 -14.56 4.98 11.91
CA GLN A 45 -15.36 3.86 11.39
C GLN A 45 -16.22 3.28 12.53
N ILE A 46 -17.52 3.14 12.29
CA ILE A 46 -18.49 2.56 13.23
C ILE A 46 -18.94 1.20 12.70
N VAL A 47 -18.77 0.15 13.50
CA VAL A 47 -19.27 -1.20 13.20
C VAL A 47 -20.26 -1.59 14.29
N THR A 48 -21.47 -2.04 13.91
CA THR A 48 -22.52 -2.42 14.86
C THR A 48 -22.94 -3.86 14.65
N GLY A 49 -23.03 -4.62 15.73
CA GLY A 49 -23.52 -6.00 15.69
C GLY A 49 -22.89 -6.86 16.78
N HIS A 50 -23.37 -8.09 16.94
CA HIS A 50 -22.78 -9.03 17.90
C HIS A 50 -21.43 -9.54 17.39
N TRP A 51 -20.43 -9.58 18.27
CA TRP A 51 -19.02 -9.85 17.93
C TRP A 51 -18.76 -11.23 17.31
N SER A 52 -19.64 -12.20 17.52
CA SER A 52 -19.49 -13.54 16.94
C SER A 52 -19.97 -13.63 15.49
N LYS A 53 -20.67 -12.58 14.99
CA LYS A 53 -21.24 -12.59 13.65
C LYS A 53 -20.15 -12.44 12.58
N PRO A 54 -20.10 -13.32 11.57
CA PRO A 54 -19.08 -13.26 10.52
C PRO A 54 -19.03 -11.90 9.80
N GLU A 55 -20.18 -11.28 9.54
CA GLU A 55 -20.26 -9.97 8.89
C GLU A 55 -19.69 -8.82 9.72
N VAL A 56 -19.69 -8.94 11.06
CA VAL A 56 -19.07 -7.97 11.98
C VAL A 56 -17.56 -8.17 11.97
N GLN A 57 -17.11 -9.43 12.02
CA GLN A 57 -15.69 -9.78 11.96
C GLN A 57 -15.06 -9.34 10.64
N GLN A 58 -15.77 -9.50 9.52
CA GLN A 58 -15.30 -9.02 8.22
C GLN A 58 -15.13 -7.50 8.19
N GLN A 59 -16.11 -6.73 8.69
CA GLN A 59 -15.98 -5.26 8.75
C GLN A 59 -14.81 -4.80 9.64
N ILE A 60 -14.53 -5.53 10.72
CA ILE A 60 -13.36 -5.29 11.56
C ILE A 60 -12.07 -5.59 10.78
N ALA A 61 -12.01 -6.72 10.08
CA ALA A 61 -10.86 -7.10 9.25
C ALA A 61 -10.60 -6.07 8.14
N ASP A 62 -11.63 -5.65 7.41
CA ASP A 62 -11.52 -4.63 6.36
C ASP A 62 -10.99 -3.30 6.93
N TRP A 63 -11.45 -2.91 8.13
CA TRP A 63 -10.95 -1.71 8.80
C TRP A 63 -9.48 -1.86 9.22
N MET A 64 -9.07 -3.03 9.69
CA MET A 64 -7.68 -3.31 10.07
C MET A 64 -6.72 -3.18 8.88
N ASP A 65 -7.10 -3.70 7.71
CA ASP A 65 -6.30 -3.58 6.49
C ASP A 65 -6.10 -2.11 6.08
N VAL A 66 -7.17 -1.30 6.13
CA VAL A 66 -7.10 0.14 5.84
C VAL A 66 -6.27 0.88 6.89
N ALA A 67 -6.39 0.53 8.18
CA ALA A 67 -5.62 1.14 9.25
C ALA A 67 -4.12 0.86 9.11
N ALA A 68 -3.76 -0.38 8.75
CA ALA A 68 -2.38 -0.75 8.45
C ALA A 68 -1.84 0.02 7.24
N ALA A 69 -2.62 0.07 6.14
CA ALA A 69 -2.25 0.83 4.94
C ALA A 69 -2.05 2.32 5.22
N TYR A 70 -2.94 2.94 6.03
CA TYR A 70 -2.80 4.34 6.43
C TYR A 70 -1.53 4.58 7.24
N HIS A 71 -1.19 3.68 8.17
CA HIS A 71 0.05 3.80 8.95
C HIS A 71 1.30 3.67 8.06
N GLU A 72 1.32 2.67 7.18
CA GLU A 72 2.45 2.46 6.25
C GLU A 72 2.57 3.60 5.24
N SER A 73 1.48 4.27 4.88
CA SER A 73 1.48 5.44 4.00
C SER A 73 2.49 6.50 4.46
N PHE A 74 2.60 6.77 5.76
CA PHE A 74 3.55 7.75 6.31
C PHE A 74 5.02 7.31 6.32
N HIS A 75 5.29 6.10 5.83
CA HIS A 75 6.62 5.53 5.71
C HIS A 75 7.01 5.28 4.23
N ILE A 76 6.11 5.58 3.29
CA ILE A 76 6.36 5.41 1.85
C ILE A 76 7.41 6.41 1.37
N LYS A 77 8.39 5.90 0.64
CA LYS A 77 9.44 6.67 -0.03
C LYS A 77 9.41 6.37 -1.52
N VAL A 78 9.31 7.41 -2.33
CA VAL A 78 9.28 7.32 -3.79
C VAL A 78 10.54 7.98 -4.35
N ALA A 79 11.40 7.18 -4.99
CA ALA A 79 12.55 7.67 -5.74
C ALA A 79 12.14 7.92 -7.19
N ARG A 80 12.21 9.17 -7.65
CA ARG A 80 11.94 9.56 -9.04
C ARG A 80 13.25 9.68 -9.81
N PHE A 81 13.39 8.93 -10.89
CA PHE A 81 14.53 9.02 -11.81
C PHE A 81 14.14 9.85 -13.03
N GLY A 82 14.50 11.13 -13.02
CA GLY A 82 14.00 12.10 -13.99
C GLY A 82 12.72 12.80 -13.51
N ASP A 83 12.27 13.76 -14.31
CA ASP A 83 11.09 14.58 -14.00
C ASP A 83 9.86 14.13 -14.79
N ASN A 84 8.72 14.78 -14.53
CA ASN A 84 7.50 14.57 -15.28
C ASN A 84 7.73 14.76 -16.79
N MET A 85 6.95 14.04 -17.60
CA MET A 85 6.93 14.27 -19.04
C MET A 85 6.53 15.72 -19.33
N ARG A 86 7.27 16.37 -20.23
CA ARG A 86 7.04 17.77 -20.60
C ARG A 86 5.57 18.00 -20.98
N HIS A 87 4.99 19.07 -20.45
CA HIS A 87 3.63 19.53 -20.75
C HIS A 87 2.50 18.58 -20.31
N VAL A 88 2.73 17.68 -19.34
CA VAL A 88 1.70 16.81 -18.74
C VAL A 88 1.21 17.37 -17.41
N ALA A 89 -0.11 17.45 -17.22
CA ALA A 89 -0.71 18.04 -16.02
C ALA A 89 -1.06 17.02 -14.92
N VAL A 90 -1.67 15.89 -15.26
CA VAL A 90 -2.26 14.97 -14.26
C VAL A 90 -1.23 14.27 -13.36
N THR A 91 -0.01 14.15 -13.84
CA THR A 91 1.09 13.54 -13.07
C THR A 91 1.90 14.57 -12.30
N GLU A 92 1.64 15.86 -12.51
CA GLU A 92 2.20 16.92 -11.68
C GLU A 92 1.40 17.08 -10.39
N GLY A 93 1.99 17.79 -9.42
CA GLY A 93 1.32 18.06 -8.15
C GLY A 93 2.28 18.61 -7.09
N ASP A 94 1.69 19.06 -5.98
CA ASP A 94 2.43 19.53 -4.83
C ASP A 94 2.90 18.35 -3.97
N LYS A 95 4.20 18.08 -4.00
CA LYS A 95 4.83 16.97 -3.27
C LYS A 95 4.89 17.26 -1.75
N ILE A 96 4.93 18.53 -1.36
CA ILE A 96 4.91 18.91 0.06
C ILE A 96 3.52 18.66 0.64
N GLU A 97 2.47 19.03 -0.09
CA GLU A 97 1.10 18.72 0.33
C GLU A 97 0.85 17.21 0.40
N ALA A 98 1.35 16.44 -0.60
CA ALA A 98 1.28 14.98 -0.56
C ALA A 98 1.99 14.39 0.67
N GLN A 99 3.13 14.95 1.08
CA GLN A 99 3.83 14.53 2.29
C GLN A 99 3.04 14.88 3.57
N ILE A 100 2.38 16.03 3.62
CA ILE A 100 1.57 16.44 4.79
C ILE A 100 0.31 15.57 4.92
N GLN A 101 -0.40 15.34 3.80
CA GLN A 101 -1.70 14.66 3.80
C GLN A 101 -1.58 13.13 3.78
N LEU A 102 -0.65 12.60 2.96
CA LEU A 102 -0.50 11.16 2.73
C LEU A 102 0.76 10.59 3.41
N GLY A 103 1.70 11.44 3.81
CA GLY A 103 2.95 11.02 4.44
C GLY A 103 4.04 10.57 3.47
N TRP A 104 3.79 10.62 2.17
CA TRP A 104 4.73 10.12 1.15
C TRP A 104 5.89 11.08 0.97
N THR A 105 7.13 10.58 1.04
CA THR A 105 8.28 11.36 0.58
C THR A 105 8.54 11.05 -0.88
N VAL A 106 8.64 12.09 -1.71
CA VAL A 106 8.81 11.96 -3.16
C VAL A 106 10.06 12.74 -3.57
N ASP A 107 11.17 12.01 -3.68
CA ASP A 107 12.50 12.57 -3.86
C ASP A 107 13.00 12.35 -5.28
N TYR A 108 13.77 13.33 -5.80
CA TYR A 108 14.38 13.25 -7.11
C TYR A 108 15.80 12.68 -7.02
N PHE A 109 16.10 11.74 -7.91
CA PHE A 109 17.42 11.18 -8.13
C PHE A 109 17.81 11.38 -9.60
N GLY A 110 19.06 11.74 -9.84
CA GLY A 110 19.55 11.89 -11.20
C GLY A 110 19.54 10.53 -11.90
N ILE A 111 19.24 10.51 -13.21
CA ILE A 111 19.33 9.25 -13.97
C ILE A 111 20.76 8.68 -13.95
N GLY A 112 21.78 9.56 -13.88
CA GLY A 112 23.19 9.18 -13.74
C GLY A 112 23.46 8.34 -12.49
N ASP A 113 22.87 8.68 -11.36
CA ASP A 113 23.00 7.92 -10.11
C ASP A 113 22.53 6.47 -10.33
N LEU A 114 21.38 6.28 -10.99
CA LEU A 114 20.89 4.94 -11.33
C LEU A 114 21.82 4.20 -12.29
N VAL A 115 22.37 4.89 -13.29
CA VAL A 115 23.31 4.30 -14.26
C VAL A 115 24.55 3.73 -13.56
N GLU A 116 25.05 4.39 -12.51
CA GLU A 116 26.17 3.89 -11.73
C GLU A 116 25.85 2.54 -11.08
N TYR A 117 24.70 2.43 -10.39
CA TYR A 117 24.26 1.17 -9.77
C TYR A 117 24.05 0.06 -10.81
N VAL A 118 23.43 0.36 -11.95
CA VAL A 118 23.20 -0.62 -13.03
C VAL A 118 24.51 -1.15 -13.62
N ASN A 119 25.53 -0.30 -13.75
CA ASN A 119 26.83 -0.71 -14.28
C ASN A 119 27.64 -1.53 -13.27
N ALA A 120 27.35 -1.41 -11.97
CA ALA A 120 28.04 -2.11 -10.91
C ALA A 120 27.50 -3.53 -10.64
N VAL A 121 26.36 -3.91 -11.21
CA VAL A 121 25.81 -5.27 -11.11
C VAL A 121 26.72 -6.27 -11.82
N ASP A 122 27.00 -7.41 -11.20
CA ASP A 122 27.90 -8.43 -11.75
C ASP A 122 27.25 -9.23 -12.88
N ASP A 123 28.05 -9.64 -13.88
CA ASP A 123 27.54 -10.41 -15.02
C ASP A 123 27.02 -11.79 -14.59
N GLU A 124 27.53 -12.36 -13.48
CA GLU A 124 27.04 -13.62 -12.91
C GLU A 124 25.62 -13.49 -12.33
N GLU A 125 25.32 -12.39 -11.63
CA GLU A 125 23.97 -12.11 -11.10
C GLU A 125 22.96 -11.93 -12.23
N VAL A 126 23.40 -11.27 -13.32
CA VAL A 126 22.62 -11.10 -14.55
C VAL A 126 22.30 -12.45 -15.19
N ASP A 127 23.30 -13.31 -15.37
CA ASP A 127 23.11 -14.63 -16.01
C ASP A 127 22.21 -15.53 -15.15
N ALA A 128 22.35 -15.48 -13.82
CA ALA A 128 21.49 -16.21 -12.89
C ALA A 128 20.02 -15.77 -12.98
N LEU A 129 19.76 -14.46 -12.96
CA LEU A 129 18.40 -13.92 -13.11
C LEU A 129 17.81 -14.24 -14.49
N PHE A 130 18.62 -14.21 -15.54
CA PHE A 130 18.16 -14.58 -16.88
C PHE A 130 17.76 -16.05 -16.95
N ALA A 131 18.53 -16.96 -16.32
CA ALA A 131 18.16 -18.38 -16.24
C ALA A 131 16.83 -18.58 -15.50
N GLU A 132 16.59 -17.84 -14.40
CA GLU A 132 15.30 -17.86 -13.70
C GLU A 132 14.16 -17.45 -14.65
N TYR A 133 14.34 -16.39 -15.45
CA TYR A 133 13.34 -15.97 -16.42
C TYR A 133 13.02 -17.04 -17.47
N LEU A 134 14.01 -17.81 -17.94
CA LEU A 134 13.78 -18.92 -18.88
C LEU A 134 12.95 -20.05 -18.28
N THR A 135 12.92 -20.17 -16.95
CA THR A 135 12.07 -21.16 -16.26
C THR A 135 10.66 -20.65 -15.98
N GLN A 136 10.51 -19.34 -15.71
CA GLN A 136 9.22 -18.75 -15.33
C GLN A 136 8.39 -18.28 -16.53
N TYR A 137 9.03 -17.96 -17.65
CA TYR A 137 8.38 -17.33 -18.79
C TYR A 137 8.70 -18.08 -20.09
N ASP A 138 7.71 -18.15 -20.99
CA ASP A 138 7.95 -18.53 -22.39
C ASP A 138 8.53 -17.33 -23.14
N VAL A 139 9.85 -17.35 -23.32
CA VAL A 139 10.58 -16.23 -23.90
C VAL A 139 10.54 -16.28 -25.42
N ASN A 140 10.01 -15.22 -26.04
CA ASN A 140 10.17 -15.02 -27.48
C ASN A 140 11.57 -14.47 -27.79
N TYR A 141 12.39 -15.28 -28.44
CA TYR A 141 13.77 -14.95 -28.79
C TYR A 141 13.90 -14.05 -30.04
N GLY A 142 12.81 -13.80 -30.76
CA GLY A 142 12.82 -13.01 -32.00
C GLY A 142 13.76 -13.62 -33.04
N THR A 143 14.75 -12.84 -33.50
CA THR A 143 15.78 -13.29 -34.46
C THR A 143 17.08 -13.80 -33.80
N TYR A 144 17.13 -13.85 -32.48
CA TYR A 144 18.34 -14.22 -31.73
C TYR A 144 18.25 -15.68 -31.25
N SER A 145 19.40 -16.34 -31.06
CA SER A 145 19.44 -17.65 -30.40
C SER A 145 19.35 -17.49 -28.87
N VAL A 146 18.99 -18.58 -28.16
CA VAL A 146 18.88 -18.61 -26.68
C VAL A 146 20.15 -18.10 -25.99
N GLU A 147 21.33 -18.46 -26.53
CA GLU A 147 22.64 -18.06 -25.98
C GLU A 147 22.99 -16.58 -26.24
N GLU A 148 22.41 -15.96 -27.27
CA GLU A 148 22.72 -14.58 -27.66
C GLU A 148 21.86 -13.54 -26.93
N VAL A 149 20.65 -13.93 -26.49
CA VAL A 149 19.67 -12.99 -25.92
C VAL A 149 20.13 -12.41 -24.58
N GLY A 150 20.66 -13.24 -23.66
CA GLY A 150 21.11 -12.78 -22.35
C GLY A 150 22.23 -11.74 -22.45
N LYS A 151 23.29 -12.07 -23.18
CA LYS A 151 24.50 -11.22 -23.28
C LYS A 151 24.31 -9.94 -24.10
N LYS A 152 23.53 -9.99 -25.19
CA LYS A 152 23.31 -8.81 -26.06
C LYS A 152 22.27 -7.83 -25.50
N LYS A 153 21.23 -8.29 -24.78
CA LYS A 153 20.21 -7.38 -24.22
C LYS A 153 20.73 -6.59 -23.01
N VAL A 154 21.53 -7.22 -22.14
CA VAL A 154 22.12 -6.54 -20.96
C VAL A 154 23.12 -5.48 -21.41
N SER A 155 24.01 -5.83 -22.34
CA SER A 155 24.99 -4.88 -22.90
C SER A 155 24.35 -3.76 -23.74
N ARG A 156 23.16 -3.98 -24.30
CA ARG A 156 22.35 -2.93 -24.95
C ARG A 156 21.67 -2.05 -23.90
N CYS A 157 21.06 -2.62 -22.87
CA CYS A 157 20.41 -1.88 -21.78
C CYS A 157 21.41 -0.96 -21.05
N ARG A 158 22.62 -1.47 -20.72
CA ARG A 158 23.72 -0.66 -20.16
C ARG A 158 24.18 0.46 -21.11
N ARG A 159 24.02 0.30 -22.43
CA ARG A 159 24.34 1.34 -23.43
C ARG A 159 23.26 2.40 -23.53
N ASP A 160 22.01 1.97 -23.61
CA ASP A 160 20.85 2.85 -23.80
C ASP A 160 20.65 3.77 -22.58
N MET A 161 20.96 3.29 -21.37
CA MET A 161 20.98 4.14 -20.17
C MET A 161 22.11 5.18 -20.13
N ARG A 162 23.25 4.94 -20.82
CA ARG A 162 24.39 5.88 -20.88
C ARG A 162 24.19 7.02 -21.89
N SER A 163 23.12 7.00 -22.68
CA SER A 163 22.82 8.02 -23.69
C SER A 163 21.48 8.71 -23.38
N PRO A 164 21.43 9.71 -22.48
CA PRO A 164 20.23 10.54 -22.32
C PRO A 164 19.93 11.42 -23.54
N SER A 165 20.81 11.47 -24.53
CA SER A 165 20.82 12.48 -25.59
C SER A 165 20.26 11.99 -26.92
N ASN A 166 19.04 11.46 -26.97
CA ASN A 166 18.27 11.31 -28.23
C ASN A 166 16.77 11.06 -28.01
N VAL A 167 16.10 11.96 -27.29
CA VAL A 167 14.65 12.14 -27.45
C VAL A 167 14.41 13.60 -27.82
N SER A 168 14.57 13.90 -29.11
CA SER A 168 14.13 15.15 -29.74
C SER A 168 12.63 15.12 -29.98
#